data_AF-W7TKX0-F1
#
_entry.id   AF-W7TKX0-F1
#
_cell.length_a   1.000
_cell.length_b   1.000
_cell.length_c   1.000
_cell.angle_alpha   90.00
_cell.angle_beta   90.00
_cell.angle_gamma   90.00
#
_symmetry.space_group_name_H-M   'P 1'
#
loop_
_entity.id
_entity.type
_entity.pdbx_description
1 polymer ?
#
loop_
_entity_poly.entity_id
_entity_poly.type
_entity_poly.pdbx_seq_one_letter_code
_entity_poly.pdbx_strand_id
1 'polypeptide(L)'
;MRRHATSVVPAAVNNFSSASLPKAKISLSRLCKDLILRMATMLPVSDRKEIMAQWMAQESSIYTDIATVENQLLRMRLEVETAKASHVSALQEVERLRERITFQTKIKPEDSSHPVLGQLIADMGYKKVYCATINQLADVPIWEKQRILRRERAESIAREKMRQSFPVKLPGIITLYQLADKQYKLLDGQHRLAALKILADSGIISKDNNFCLLEVFTLEKESEARALFLEINSAMPVKLIDLPDGGARPDIKGIIDGAVDNLVSQFPAFFKSSLNPKLPHVNIDNMRDALFQHHIVERHGHKSAVELLKWLQDANENLSTKHDRDWKRIFKGRNPLVIEKAVAKAKKGGFYLGLDNRWLAFEG
;
A
#
# COMPACT_ATOMS: atom_id res chain seq x y z
N MET A 1 36.06 -3.21 -15.98
CA MET A 1 36.51 -1.80 -15.79
C MET A 1 35.37 -0.94 -15.25
N ARG A 2 35.16 -0.92 -13.93
CA ARG A 2 34.42 0.15 -13.23
C ARG A 2 35.09 0.33 -11.86
N ARG A 3 35.51 1.57 -11.59
CA ARG A 3 36.34 1.97 -10.46
C ARG A 3 35.52 1.93 -9.18
N HIS A 4 35.99 1.21 -8.16
CA HIS A 4 35.57 1.41 -6.78
C HIS A 4 36.12 2.76 -6.32
N ALA A 5 35.23 3.70 -6.00
CA ALA A 5 35.59 4.91 -5.29
C ALA A 5 35.71 4.57 -3.80
N THR A 6 36.88 4.08 -3.39
CA THR A 6 37.30 4.10 -1.99
C THR A 6 37.47 5.55 -1.56
N SER A 7 36.54 6.03 -0.72
CA SER A 7 36.72 7.26 0.04
C SER A 7 37.84 7.04 1.04
N VAL A 8 39.04 7.49 0.68
CA VAL A 8 40.19 7.58 1.59
C VAL A 8 40.01 8.86 2.40
N VAL A 9 39.51 8.73 3.63
CA VAL A 9 39.62 9.81 4.62
C VAL A 9 41.09 9.90 5.04
N PRO A 10 41.77 11.04 4.90
CA PRO A 10 43.18 11.14 5.25
C PRO A 10 43.36 11.03 6.77
N ALA A 11 44.16 10.05 7.19
CA ALA A 11 44.49 9.71 8.58
C ALA A 11 45.40 10.75 9.29
N ALA A 12 45.36 12.03 8.90
CA ALA A 12 46.37 13.02 9.30
C ALA A 12 45.92 14.03 10.39
N VAL A 13 44.75 13.85 11.02
CA VAL A 13 44.23 14.87 11.96
C VAL A 13 44.36 14.49 13.45
N ASN A 14 44.79 13.27 13.79
CA ASN A 14 44.72 12.78 15.17
C ASN A 14 45.91 13.13 16.10
N ASN A 15 46.91 13.88 15.67
CA ASN A 15 48.13 14.10 16.48
C ASN A 15 48.38 15.54 16.99
N PHE A 16 47.42 16.46 16.89
CA PHE A 16 47.51 17.72 17.66
C PHE A 16 46.89 17.54 19.05
N SER A 17 47.73 17.10 20.00
CA SER A 17 47.41 17.12 21.43
C SER A 17 47.00 18.54 21.85
N SER A 18 45.80 18.68 22.43
CA SER A 18 45.24 19.93 22.94
C SER A 18 46.11 20.60 24.01
N ALA A 19 47.13 19.91 24.53
CA ALA A 19 48.05 20.42 25.54
C ALA A 19 49.16 21.35 24.98
N SER A 20 49.39 21.40 23.66
CA SER A 20 50.49 22.19 23.07
C SER A 20 50.11 23.63 22.67
N LEU A 21 48.83 23.88 22.36
CA LEU A 21 48.31 25.18 21.94
C LEU A 21 48.35 26.27 23.02
N PRO A 22 48.03 26.01 24.31
CA PRO A 22 48.04 27.05 25.34
C PRO A 22 49.45 27.61 25.59
N LYS A 23 50.48 26.73 25.56
CA LYS A 23 51.87 27.12 25.81
C LYS A 23 52.44 27.99 24.69
N ALA A 24 52.10 27.69 23.44
CA ALA A 24 52.51 28.50 22.29
C ALA A 24 51.84 29.89 22.29
N LYS A 25 50.53 29.98 22.62
CA LYS A 25 49.79 31.25 22.73
C LYS A 25 50.39 32.18 23.79
N ILE A 26 50.76 31.65 24.96
CA ILE A 26 51.36 32.43 26.06
C ILE A 26 52.73 32.98 25.63
N SER A 27 53.52 32.19 24.90
CA SER A 27 54.85 32.60 24.47
C SER A 27 54.82 33.68 23.38
N LEU A 28 53.90 33.58 22.41
CA LEU A 28 53.75 34.57 21.34
C LEU A 28 53.19 35.90 21.86
N SER A 29 52.20 35.87 22.76
CA SER A 29 51.62 37.08 23.38
C SER A 29 52.68 37.85 24.17
N ARG A 30 53.54 37.16 24.92
CA ARG A 30 54.67 37.79 25.63
C ARG A 30 55.66 38.42 24.66
N LEU A 31 56.03 37.71 23.59
CA LEU A 31 56.98 38.21 22.60
C LEU A 31 56.45 39.46 21.86
N CYS A 32 55.16 39.46 21.49
CA CYS A 32 54.51 40.61 20.88
C CYS A 32 54.43 41.79 21.84
N LYS A 33 54.07 41.58 23.11
CA LYS A 33 54.04 42.63 24.13
C LYS A 33 55.40 43.28 24.35
N ASP A 34 56.46 42.48 24.43
CA ASP A 34 57.83 42.98 24.61
C ASP A 34 58.33 43.77 23.38
N LEU A 35 58.04 43.29 22.17
CA LEU A 35 58.40 43.99 20.93
C LEU A 35 57.68 45.34 20.83
N ILE A 36 56.41 45.38 21.24
CA ILE A 36 55.57 46.57 21.16
C ILE A 36 55.96 47.60 22.22
N LEU A 37 56.27 47.16 23.44
CA LEU A 37 56.81 48.07 24.46
C LEU A 37 58.09 48.76 23.96
N ARG A 38 58.97 48.01 23.27
CA ARG A 38 60.20 48.55 22.67
C ARG A 38 59.89 49.53 21.54
N MET A 39 58.96 49.21 20.63
CA MET A 39 58.58 50.13 19.55
C MET A 39 57.91 51.40 20.08
N ALA A 40 57.08 51.31 21.13
CA ALA A 40 56.43 52.46 21.76
C ALA A 40 57.45 53.43 22.38
N THR A 41 58.60 52.95 22.86
CA THR A 41 59.66 53.83 23.39
C THR A 41 60.36 54.67 22.31
N MET A 42 60.20 54.32 21.03
CA MET A 42 60.80 55.05 19.88
C MET A 42 59.89 56.12 19.28
N LEU A 43 58.62 56.21 19.71
CA LEU A 43 57.64 57.18 19.20
C LEU A 43 57.61 58.47 20.04
N PRO A 44 57.22 59.64 19.46
CA PRO A 44 56.99 60.87 20.22
C PRO A 44 55.96 60.69 21.33
N VAL A 45 56.18 61.34 22.48
CA VAL A 45 55.33 61.17 23.68
C VAL A 45 53.86 61.53 23.44
N SER A 46 53.59 62.48 22.54
CA SER A 46 52.24 62.89 22.14
C SER A 46 51.41 61.76 21.51
N ASP A 47 52.05 60.85 20.78
CA ASP A 47 51.34 59.89 19.91
C ASP A 47 51.23 58.49 20.55
N ARG A 48 52.03 58.24 21.61
CA ARG A 48 52.06 56.94 22.32
C ARG A 48 50.71 56.53 22.89
N LYS A 49 49.95 57.48 23.44
CA LYS A 49 48.67 57.19 24.09
C LYS A 49 47.63 56.70 23.09
N GLU A 50 47.54 57.37 21.93
CA GLU A 50 46.56 57.02 20.90
C GLU A 50 46.89 55.69 20.22
N ILE A 51 48.16 55.47 19.86
CA ILE A 51 48.61 54.21 19.23
C ILE A 51 48.44 53.04 20.20
N MET A 52 48.75 53.21 21.49
CA MET A 52 48.55 52.17 22.49
C MET A 52 47.06 51.86 22.71
N ALA A 53 46.19 52.87 22.69
CA ALA A 53 44.75 52.67 22.81
C ALA A 53 44.17 51.92 21.59
N GLN A 54 44.56 52.30 20.38
CA GLN A 54 44.16 51.61 19.15
C GLN A 54 44.64 50.16 19.14
N TRP A 55 45.88 49.91 19.59
CA TRP A 55 46.42 48.57 19.66
C TRP A 55 45.72 47.70 20.71
N MET A 56 45.47 48.23 21.92
CA MET A 56 44.73 47.50 22.97
C MET A 56 43.30 47.17 22.51
N ALA A 57 42.65 48.06 21.74
CA ALA A 57 41.36 47.80 21.14
C ALA A 57 41.43 46.68 20.07
N GLN A 58 42.47 46.70 19.23
CA GLN A 58 42.69 45.66 18.22
C GLN A 58 43.05 44.31 18.85
N GLU A 59 43.89 44.28 19.88
CA GLU A 59 44.24 43.09 20.65
C GLU A 59 42.98 42.50 21.31
N SER A 60 42.15 43.35 21.94
CA SER A 60 40.86 42.92 22.52
C SER A 60 39.89 42.37 21.46
N SER A 61 39.84 42.97 20.26
CA SER A 61 39.04 42.45 19.14
C SER A 61 39.52 41.07 18.71
N ILE A 62 40.84 40.89 18.52
CA ILE A 62 41.43 39.61 18.12
C ILE A 62 41.15 38.52 19.17
N TYR A 63 41.25 38.83 20.46
CA TYR A 63 40.90 37.86 21.51
C TYR A 63 39.42 37.46 21.47
N THR A 64 38.53 38.41 21.17
CA THR A 64 37.10 38.15 21.04
C THR A 64 36.79 37.29 19.81
N ASP A 65 37.46 37.54 18.69
CA ASP A 65 37.34 36.74 17.46
C ASP A 65 37.87 35.32 17.67
N ILE A 66 39.02 35.15 18.32
CA ILE A 66 39.57 33.84 18.68
C ILE A 66 38.59 33.07 19.58
N ALA A 67 38.06 33.72 20.62
CA ALA A 67 37.09 33.09 21.51
C ALA A 67 35.79 32.69 20.77
N THR A 68 35.36 33.49 19.79
CA THR A 68 34.19 33.20 18.96
C THR A 68 34.43 31.98 18.06
N VAL A 69 35.58 31.92 17.39
CA VAL A 69 35.96 30.78 16.55
C VAL A 69 36.12 29.51 17.38
N GLU A 70 36.74 29.59 18.56
CA GLU A 70 36.88 28.45 19.47
C GLU A 70 35.51 27.90 19.92
N ASN A 71 34.56 28.78 20.25
CA ASN A 71 33.19 28.37 20.58
C ASN A 71 32.46 27.73 19.40
N GLN A 72 32.60 28.27 18.18
CA GLN A 72 32.02 27.67 16.98
C GLN A 72 32.59 26.27 16.72
N LEU A 73 33.91 26.11 16.85
CA LEU A 73 34.60 24.84 16.65
C LEU A 73 34.16 23.80 17.69
N LEU A 74 33.91 24.22 18.93
CA LEU A 74 33.38 23.36 19.99
C LEU A 74 31.95 22.88 19.67
N ARG A 75 31.07 23.77 19.17
CA ARG A 75 29.71 23.41 18.76
C ARG A 75 29.71 22.41 17.61
N MET A 76 30.49 22.66 16.56
CA MET A 76 30.60 21.73 15.43
C MET A 76 31.11 20.35 15.86
N ARG A 77 32.06 20.28 16.80
CA ARG A 77 32.53 18.99 17.34
C ARG A 77 31.42 18.25 18.07
N LEU A 78 30.61 18.94 18.87
CA LEU A 78 29.50 18.34 19.59
C LEU A 78 28.41 17.83 18.62
N GLU A 79 28.10 18.59 17.57
CA GLU A 79 27.16 18.16 16.51
C GLU A 79 27.66 16.91 15.78
N VAL A 80 28.96 16.85 15.46
CA VAL A 80 29.54 15.66 14.82
C VAL A 80 29.50 14.44 15.76
N GLU A 81 29.81 14.60 17.05
CA GLU A 81 29.77 13.48 18.00
C GLU A 81 28.34 13.00 18.27
N THR A 82 27.36 13.91 18.38
CA THR A 82 25.95 13.55 18.52
C THR A 82 25.40 12.85 17.27
N ALA A 83 25.79 13.29 16.07
CA ALA A 83 25.45 12.62 14.82
C ALA A 83 26.07 11.21 14.73
N LYS A 84 27.34 11.05 15.12
CA LYS A 84 28.00 9.74 15.20
C LYS A 84 27.31 8.81 16.19
N ALA A 85 26.98 9.29 17.39
CA ALA A 85 26.27 8.50 18.39
C ALA A 85 24.90 8.04 17.88
N SER A 86 24.17 8.93 17.22
CA SER A 86 22.87 8.61 16.60
C SER A 86 23.02 7.57 15.48
N HIS A 87 24.07 7.68 14.65
CA HIS A 87 24.35 6.72 13.58
C HIS A 87 24.69 5.32 14.13
N VAL A 88 25.52 5.25 15.18
CA VAL A 88 25.85 3.99 15.85
C VAL A 88 24.60 3.35 16.46
N SER A 89 23.74 4.14 17.12
CA SER A 89 22.47 3.65 17.66
C SER A 89 21.55 3.10 16.56
N ALA A 90 21.47 3.76 15.40
CA ALA A 90 20.67 3.30 14.28
C ALA A 90 21.21 1.98 13.70
N LEU A 91 22.53 1.85 13.56
CA LEU A 91 23.16 0.60 13.10
C LEU A 91 22.90 -0.56 14.06
N GLN A 92 22.97 -0.32 15.37
CA GLN A 92 22.66 -1.34 16.38
C GLN A 92 21.20 -1.80 16.31
N GLU A 93 20.27 -0.88 16.08
CA GLU A 93 18.85 -1.24 15.94
C GLU A 93 18.58 -2.03 14.65
N VAL A 94 19.23 -1.67 13.54
CA VAL A 94 19.17 -2.44 12.29
C VAL A 94 19.67 -3.86 12.52
N GLU A 95 20.77 -4.03 13.25
CA GLU A 95 21.34 -5.35 13.52
C GLU A 95 20.43 -6.19 14.44
N ARG A 96 19.86 -5.60 15.49
CA ARG A 96 18.85 -6.26 16.33
C ARG A 96 17.63 -6.72 15.53
N LEU A 97 17.15 -5.88 14.60
CA LEU A 97 16.04 -6.24 13.72
C LEU A 97 16.41 -7.43 12.81
N ARG A 98 17.64 -7.47 12.29
CA ARG A 98 18.16 -8.59 11.49
C ARG A 98 18.23 -9.88 12.29
N GLU A 99 18.75 -9.84 13.52
CA GLU A 99 18.81 -10.99 14.42
C GLU A 99 17.41 -11.52 14.74
N ARG A 100 16.47 -10.62 15.04
CA ARG A 100 15.07 -10.99 15.34
C ARG A 100 14.37 -11.63 14.13
N ILE A 101 14.58 -11.08 12.94
CA ILE A 101 14.06 -11.65 11.69
C ILE A 101 14.67 -13.04 11.48
N THR A 102 15.99 -13.19 11.58
CA THR A 102 16.71 -14.46 11.41
C THR A 102 16.19 -15.53 12.40
N PHE A 103 15.99 -15.15 13.66
CA PHE A 103 15.45 -16.05 14.69
C PHE A 103 14.02 -16.52 14.37
N GLN A 104 13.16 -15.61 13.90
CA GLN A 104 11.77 -15.93 13.59
C GLN A 104 11.61 -16.73 12.29
N THR A 105 12.46 -16.49 11.29
CA THR A 105 12.29 -17.02 9.93
C THR A 105 13.22 -18.19 9.63
N LYS A 106 14.29 -18.38 10.42
CA LYS A 106 15.39 -19.32 10.17
C LYS A 106 16.15 -19.06 8.86
N ILE A 107 15.99 -17.88 8.27
CA ILE A 107 16.64 -17.48 7.02
C ILE A 107 17.93 -16.73 7.35
N LYS A 108 19.07 -17.17 6.82
CA LYS A 108 20.35 -16.47 7.02
C LYS A 108 20.34 -15.10 6.32
N PRO A 109 20.89 -14.02 6.92
CA PRO A 109 20.86 -12.67 6.36
C PRO A 109 21.46 -12.55 4.95
N GLU A 110 22.49 -13.33 4.66
CA GLU A 110 23.21 -13.37 3.39
C GLU A 110 22.44 -14.05 2.25
N ASP A 111 21.48 -14.91 2.57
CA ASP A 111 20.51 -15.47 1.61
C ASP A 111 19.20 -14.65 1.56
N SER A 112 19.10 -13.61 2.39
CA SER A 112 17.85 -12.88 2.61
C SER A 112 17.66 -11.66 1.70
N SER A 113 18.67 -11.20 0.94
CA SER A 113 18.55 -9.97 0.14
C SER A 113 18.54 -10.25 -1.36
N HIS A 114 17.43 -9.92 -2.01
CA HIS A 114 17.28 -10.01 -3.45
C HIS A 114 17.25 -8.61 -4.09
N PRO A 115 18.00 -8.34 -5.18
CA PRO A 115 18.14 -6.99 -5.73
C PRO A 115 16.80 -6.35 -6.15
N VAL A 116 15.89 -7.16 -6.70
CA VAL A 116 14.57 -6.72 -7.20
C VAL A 116 13.45 -6.95 -6.19
N LEU A 117 13.58 -7.98 -5.35
CA LEU A 117 12.48 -8.42 -4.47
C LEU A 117 12.70 -7.93 -3.03
N GLY A 118 13.84 -7.31 -2.73
CA GLY A 118 14.19 -6.87 -1.39
C GLY A 118 14.45 -8.05 -0.46
N GLN A 119 14.04 -7.90 0.80
CA GLN A 119 14.36 -8.86 1.85
C GLN A 119 13.39 -10.04 1.85
N LEU A 120 13.89 -11.28 1.80
CA LEU A 120 13.12 -12.50 2.01
C LEU A 120 12.67 -12.58 3.48
N ILE A 121 11.37 -12.60 3.67
CA ILE A 121 10.71 -12.68 4.97
C ILE A 121 10.35 -14.13 5.31
N ALA A 122 9.88 -14.90 4.34
CA ALA A 122 9.50 -16.29 4.56
C ALA A 122 9.64 -17.12 3.28
N ASP A 123 10.07 -18.37 3.43
CA ASP A 123 10.02 -19.38 2.38
C ASP A 123 9.08 -20.50 2.82
N MET A 124 7.99 -20.70 2.07
CA MET A 124 6.97 -21.71 2.35
C MET A 124 7.11 -22.93 1.43
N GLY A 125 8.20 -23.02 0.65
CA GLY A 125 8.45 -24.07 -0.33
C GLY A 125 7.68 -23.86 -1.64
N TYR A 126 6.35 -23.69 -1.57
CA TYR A 126 5.52 -23.42 -2.76
C TYR A 126 5.44 -21.94 -3.14
N LYS A 127 5.74 -21.04 -2.20
CA LYS A 127 5.86 -19.60 -2.43
C LYS A 127 6.84 -18.96 -1.45
N LYS A 128 7.35 -17.79 -1.83
CA LYS A 128 8.26 -16.98 -1.01
C LYS A 128 7.64 -15.62 -0.76
N VAL A 129 7.83 -15.08 0.44
CA VAL A 129 7.37 -13.74 0.83
C VAL A 129 8.57 -12.84 0.96
N TYR A 130 8.55 -11.71 0.26
CA TYR A 130 9.59 -10.70 0.33
C TYR A 130 9.03 -9.34 0.79
N CYS A 131 9.94 -8.44 1.16
CA CYS A 131 9.67 -7.07 1.53
C CYS A 131 10.56 -6.16 0.68
N ALA A 132 9.96 -5.45 -0.27
CA ALA A 132 10.68 -4.60 -1.23
C ALA A 132 10.30 -3.13 -1.06
N THR A 133 11.22 -2.24 -1.42
CA THR A 133 10.91 -0.81 -1.56
C THR A 133 10.12 -0.56 -2.84
N ILE A 134 9.41 0.57 -2.91
CA ILE A 134 8.67 0.96 -4.13
C ILE A 134 9.62 1.12 -5.32
N ASN A 135 10.83 1.62 -5.06
CA ASN A 135 11.87 1.79 -6.08
C ASN A 135 12.27 0.45 -6.72
N GLN A 136 12.46 -0.60 -5.91
CA GLN A 136 12.81 -1.94 -6.40
C GLN A 136 11.72 -2.56 -7.28
N LEU A 137 10.45 -2.19 -7.03
CA LEU A 137 9.30 -2.69 -7.77
C LEU A 137 8.98 -1.88 -9.03
N ALA A 138 9.62 -0.73 -9.23
CA ALA A 138 9.24 0.18 -10.30
C ALA A 138 9.36 -0.45 -11.68
N ASP A 139 10.36 -1.31 -11.88
CA ASP A 139 10.71 -1.88 -13.18
C ASP A 139 10.30 -3.35 -13.35
N VAL A 140 9.52 -3.91 -12.42
CA VAL A 140 9.02 -5.28 -12.55
C VAL A 140 8.07 -5.34 -13.76
N PRO A 141 8.33 -6.22 -14.75
CA PRO A 141 7.48 -6.33 -15.91
C PRO A 141 6.11 -6.90 -15.53
N ILE A 142 5.07 -6.36 -16.15
CA ILE A 142 3.69 -6.79 -15.94
C ILE A 142 3.42 -7.99 -16.85
N TRP A 143 2.82 -9.05 -16.32
CA TRP A 143 2.36 -10.15 -17.17
C TRP A 143 1.26 -9.68 -18.12
N GLU A 144 1.50 -9.79 -19.43
CA GLU A 144 0.70 -9.20 -20.51
C GLU A 144 -0.77 -9.64 -20.54
N LYS A 145 -1.09 -10.77 -19.90
CA LYS A 145 -2.45 -11.34 -19.84
C LYS A 145 -3.31 -10.76 -18.72
N GLN A 146 -2.81 -9.77 -17.99
CA GLN A 146 -3.57 -9.05 -16.97
C GLN A 146 -4.58 -8.05 -17.56
N ARG A 147 -5.45 -7.54 -16.68
CA ARG A 147 -6.39 -6.46 -17.00
C ARG A 147 -5.62 -5.22 -17.48
N ILE A 148 -6.20 -4.40 -18.34
CA ILE A 148 -5.58 -3.12 -18.72
C ILE A 148 -5.38 -2.23 -17.48
N LEU A 149 -4.18 -1.68 -17.32
CA LEU A 149 -3.90 -0.67 -16.32
C LEU A 149 -4.70 0.60 -16.66
N ARG A 150 -5.62 0.98 -15.77
CA ARG A 150 -6.43 2.19 -15.92
C ARG A 150 -5.91 3.21 -14.91
N ARG A 151 -5.37 4.32 -15.42
CA ARG A 151 -4.77 5.38 -14.59
C ARG A 151 -5.75 5.90 -13.54
N GLU A 152 -7.00 6.18 -13.95
CA GLU A 152 -8.07 6.65 -13.05
C GLU A 152 -8.29 5.75 -11.84
N ARG A 153 -8.18 4.42 -12.02
CA ARG A 153 -8.33 3.47 -10.91
C ARG A 153 -7.15 3.56 -9.94
N ALA A 154 -5.93 3.68 -10.45
CA ALA A 154 -4.73 3.87 -9.63
C ALA A 154 -4.79 5.21 -8.87
N GLU A 155 -5.23 6.28 -9.52
CA GLU A 155 -5.44 7.58 -8.89
C GLU A 155 -6.54 7.54 -7.84
N SER A 156 -7.63 6.81 -8.07
CA SER A 156 -8.69 6.62 -7.08
C SER A 156 -8.16 5.92 -5.83
N ILE A 157 -7.38 4.85 -5.99
CA ILE A 157 -6.73 4.14 -4.89
C ILE A 157 -5.76 5.09 -4.16
N ALA A 158 -4.93 5.84 -4.89
CA ALA A 158 -4.00 6.79 -4.29
C ALA A 158 -4.73 7.87 -3.47
N ARG A 159 -5.78 8.49 -4.03
CA ARG A 159 -6.60 9.49 -3.33
C ARG A 159 -7.24 8.92 -2.06
N GLU A 160 -7.76 7.70 -2.12
CA GLU A 160 -8.32 7.04 -0.93
C GLU A 160 -7.24 6.82 0.14
N LYS A 161 -6.04 6.41 -0.27
CA LYS A 161 -4.90 6.23 0.64
C LYS A 161 -4.41 7.54 1.25
N MET A 162 -4.47 8.65 0.51
CA MET A 162 -4.15 9.98 1.05
C MET A 162 -5.13 10.45 2.12
N ARG A 163 -6.40 10.02 2.05
CA ARG A 163 -7.41 10.35 3.09
C ARG A 163 -7.22 9.56 4.37
N GLN A 164 -6.48 8.45 4.34
CA GLN A 164 -6.18 7.65 5.52
C GLN A 164 -5.08 8.32 6.35
N SER A 165 -5.18 8.23 7.68
CA SER A 165 -4.19 8.78 8.61
C SER A 165 -2.78 8.23 8.36
N PHE A 166 -1.75 9.06 8.53
CA PHE A 166 -0.36 8.61 8.50
C PHE A 166 -0.07 7.63 9.67
N PRO A 167 0.71 6.55 9.47
CA PRO A 167 1.36 6.14 8.21
C PRO A 167 0.37 5.56 7.19
N VAL A 168 0.61 5.82 5.90
CA VAL A 168 -0.20 5.25 4.80
C VAL A 168 -0.14 3.73 4.88
N LYS A 169 -1.29 3.09 5.15
CA LYS A 169 -1.41 1.64 5.24
C LYS A 169 -1.78 1.03 3.90
N LEU A 170 -1.03 0.01 3.49
CA LEU A 170 -1.22 -0.68 2.22
C LEU A 170 -1.81 -2.07 2.49
N PRO A 171 -3.14 -2.24 2.38
CA PRO A 171 -3.75 -3.54 2.55
C PRO A 171 -3.43 -4.43 1.34
N GLY A 172 -3.08 -5.68 1.63
CA GLY A 172 -2.81 -6.70 0.65
C GLY A 172 -1.34 -6.75 0.18
N ILE A 173 -1.01 -7.87 -0.43
CA ILE A 173 0.31 -8.22 -0.94
C ILE A 173 0.34 -8.03 -2.46
N ILE A 174 1.50 -7.72 -3.05
CA ILE A 174 1.67 -7.75 -4.51
C ILE A 174 2.13 -9.15 -4.90
N THR A 175 1.46 -9.76 -5.88
CA THR A 175 1.74 -11.13 -6.29
C THR A 175 2.58 -11.13 -7.56
N LEU A 176 3.69 -11.84 -7.52
CA LEU A 176 4.56 -12.11 -8.66
C LEU A 176 4.67 -13.62 -8.87
N TYR A 177 5.08 -14.01 -10.06
CA TYR A 177 5.64 -15.33 -10.28
C TYR A 177 7.06 -15.24 -10.81
N GLN A 178 7.83 -16.28 -10.54
CA GLN A 178 9.19 -16.49 -11.03
C GLN A 178 9.21 -17.76 -11.88
N LEU A 179 9.72 -17.68 -13.10
CA LEU A 179 10.02 -18.85 -13.92
C LEU A 179 11.45 -19.36 -13.67
N ALA A 180 11.76 -20.56 -14.17
CA ALA A 180 13.07 -21.19 -14.02
C ALA A 180 14.26 -20.33 -14.51
N ASP A 181 14.02 -19.43 -15.47
CA ASP A 181 14.99 -18.45 -15.98
C ASP A 181 15.21 -17.24 -15.05
N LYS A 182 14.62 -17.27 -13.85
CA LYS A 182 14.59 -16.20 -12.84
C LYS A 182 13.95 -14.91 -13.34
N GLN A 183 13.16 -14.94 -14.40
CA GLN A 183 12.32 -13.81 -14.77
C GLN A 183 11.14 -13.70 -13.82
N TYR A 184 10.91 -12.49 -13.34
CA TYR A 184 9.77 -12.15 -12.49
C TYR A 184 8.76 -11.40 -13.32
N LYS A 185 7.48 -11.76 -13.22
CA LYS A 185 6.41 -10.90 -13.73
C LYS A 185 5.36 -10.69 -12.65
N LEU A 186 4.85 -9.47 -12.58
CA LEU A 186 3.72 -9.14 -11.73
C LEU A 186 2.51 -9.92 -12.23
N LEU A 187 1.75 -10.53 -11.32
CA LEU A 187 0.57 -11.35 -11.59
C LEU A 187 -0.72 -10.71 -11.06
N ASP A 188 -0.66 -10.08 -9.89
CA ASP A 188 -1.75 -9.31 -9.30
C ASP A 188 -1.22 -8.07 -8.55
N GLY A 189 -2.05 -7.04 -8.42
CA GLY A 189 -1.71 -5.81 -7.71
C GLY A 189 -1.19 -4.68 -8.60
N GLN A 190 -1.35 -4.74 -9.93
CA GLN A 190 -0.84 -3.70 -10.85
C GLN A 190 -1.36 -2.28 -10.55
N HIS A 191 -2.66 -2.14 -10.22
CA HIS A 191 -3.25 -0.82 -9.90
C HIS A 191 -2.77 -0.34 -8.53
N ARG A 192 -2.44 -1.27 -7.61
CA ARG A 192 -1.84 -0.96 -6.31
C ARG A 192 -0.41 -0.45 -6.51
N LEU A 193 0.41 -1.14 -7.29
CA LEU A 193 1.77 -0.69 -7.62
C LEU A 193 1.75 0.68 -8.32
N ALA A 194 0.83 0.90 -9.26
CA ALA A 194 0.67 2.20 -9.90
C ALA A 194 0.25 3.30 -8.90
N ALA A 195 -0.65 3.00 -7.97
CA ALA A 195 -1.04 3.94 -6.90
C ALA A 195 0.15 4.28 -5.98
N LEU A 196 1.01 3.30 -5.66
CA LEU A 196 2.23 3.53 -4.89
C LEU A 196 3.21 4.46 -5.60
N LYS A 197 3.38 4.28 -6.91
CA LYS A 197 4.19 5.20 -7.72
C LYS A 197 3.65 6.62 -7.66
N ILE A 198 2.33 6.80 -7.84
CA ILE A 198 1.67 8.11 -7.73
C ILE A 198 1.92 8.74 -6.35
N LEU A 199 1.72 7.98 -5.27
CA LEU A 199 1.95 8.47 -3.90
C LEU A 199 3.42 8.86 -3.69
N ALA A 200 4.36 8.07 -4.22
CA ALA A 200 5.77 8.34 -4.06
C ALA A 200 6.26 9.51 -4.90
N ASP A 201 5.76 9.66 -6.13
CA ASP A 201 6.04 10.80 -7.01
C ASP A 201 5.46 12.11 -6.45
N SER A 202 4.35 12.03 -5.71
CA SER A 202 3.76 13.17 -4.98
C SER A 202 4.47 13.50 -3.66
N GLY A 203 5.49 12.74 -3.26
CA GLY A 203 6.24 12.95 -2.02
C GLY A 203 5.52 12.57 -0.73
N ILE A 204 4.34 11.95 -0.82
CA ILE A 204 3.56 11.52 0.36
C ILE A 204 4.21 10.31 1.04
N ILE A 205 4.83 9.43 0.24
CA ILE A 205 5.61 8.30 0.72
C ILE A 205 7.00 8.32 0.07
N SER A 206 7.99 7.78 0.75
CA SER A 206 9.35 7.64 0.24
C SER A 206 9.46 6.40 -0.65
N LYS A 207 10.11 6.53 -1.81
CA LYS A 207 10.39 5.40 -2.70
C LYS A 207 11.31 4.35 -2.06
N ASP A 208 12.17 4.77 -1.13
CA ASP A 208 13.22 3.95 -0.54
C ASP A 208 12.90 3.51 0.89
N ASN A 209 12.07 4.27 1.62
CA ASN A 209 11.74 3.97 3.02
C ASN A 209 10.34 3.40 3.23
N ASN A 210 9.51 3.34 2.18
CA ASN A 210 8.23 2.64 2.26
C ASN A 210 8.33 1.27 1.58
N PHE A 211 7.93 0.26 2.36
CA PHE A 211 8.03 -1.12 1.97
C PHE A 211 6.67 -1.69 1.55
N CYS A 212 6.71 -2.64 0.63
CA CYS A 212 5.57 -3.44 0.21
C CYS A 212 5.92 -4.92 0.33
N LEU A 213 4.95 -5.71 0.81
CA LEU A 213 5.09 -7.16 0.82
C LEU A 213 4.83 -7.71 -0.58
N LEU A 214 5.65 -8.68 -0.95
CA LEU A 214 5.55 -9.45 -2.18
C LEU A 214 5.33 -10.91 -1.85
N GLU A 215 4.45 -11.57 -2.57
CA GLU A 215 4.46 -13.04 -2.65
C GLU A 215 4.92 -13.45 -4.04
N VAL A 216 5.85 -14.40 -4.08
CA VAL A 216 6.50 -14.86 -5.29
C VAL A 216 6.31 -16.36 -5.39
N PHE A 217 5.57 -16.80 -6.40
CA PHE A 217 5.40 -18.22 -6.71
C PHE A 217 6.49 -18.66 -7.68
N THR A 218 7.23 -19.69 -7.34
CA THR A 218 8.18 -20.32 -8.27
C THR A 218 7.42 -21.33 -9.12
N LEU A 219 7.36 -21.08 -10.42
CA LEU A 219 6.58 -21.85 -11.37
C LEU A 219 7.49 -22.46 -12.44
N GLU A 220 7.12 -23.62 -12.96
CA GLU A 220 7.88 -24.25 -14.04
C GLU A 220 7.49 -23.68 -15.41
N LYS A 221 6.19 -23.36 -15.59
CA LYS A 221 5.61 -23.01 -16.89
C LYS A 221 4.63 -21.85 -16.78
N GLU A 222 4.50 -21.07 -17.84
CA GLU A 222 3.55 -19.95 -17.90
C GLU A 222 2.08 -20.40 -17.80
N SER A 223 1.76 -21.66 -18.14
CA SER A 223 0.43 -22.23 -17.94
C SER A 223 0.01 -22.25 -16.47
N GLU A 224 0.96 -22.43 -15.55
CA GLU A 224 0.71 -22.39 -14.10
C GLU A 224 0.43 -20.96 -13.64
N ALA A 225 1.13 -19.97 -14.20
CA ALA A 225 0.84 -18.56 -13.92
C ALA A 225 -0.59 -18.20 -14.32
N ARG A 226 -1.09 -18.77 -15.43
CA ARG A 226 -2.49 -18.62 -15.83
C ARG A 226 -3.47 -19.28 -14.87
N ALA A 227 -3.18 -20.49 -14.41
CA ALA A 227 -4.01 -21.17 -13.42
C ALA A 227 -4.09 -20.36 -12.12
N LEU A 228 -2.93 -19.92 -11.62
CA LEU A 228 -2.82 -19.09 -10.42
C LEU A 228 -3.55 -17.74 -10.57
N PHE A 229 -3.41 -17.09 -11.73
CA PHE A 229 -4.15 -15.85 -12.00
C PHE A 229 -5.67 -16.05 -11.96
N LEU A 230 -6.16 -17.15 -12.55
CA LEU A 230 -7.58 -17.49 -12.54
C LEU A 230 -8.06 -17.81 -11.12
N GLU A 231 -7.24 -18.50 -10.33
CA GLU A 231 -7.51 -18.80 -8.93
C GLU A 231 -7.63 -17.51 -8.09
N ILE A 232 -6.64 -16.62 -8.16
CA ILE A 232 -6.66 -15.32 -7.45
C ILE A 232 -7.90 -14.50 -7.84
N ASN A 233 -8.24 -14.49 -9.13
CA ASN A 233 -9.39 -13.74 -9.65
C ASN A 233 -10.73 -14.49 -9.54
N SER A 234 -10.75 -15.70 -8.99
CA SER A 234 -11.98 -16.45 -8.76
C SER A 234 -12.78 -15.89 -7.57
N ALA A 235 -12.12 -15.09 -6.71
CA ALA A 235 -12.76 -14.38 -5.62
C ALA A 235 -13.89 -13.50 -6.15
N MET A 236 -15.11 -13.76 -5.66
CA MET A 236 -16.29 -13.02 -6.08
C MET A 236 -16.35 -11.65 -5.38
N PRO A 237 -16.77 -10.58 -6.08
CA PRO A 237 -17.08 -9.32 -5.43
C PRO A 237 -18.13 -9.53 -4.33
N VAL A 238 -17.89 -8.92 -3.17
CA VAL A 238 -18.88 -8.89 -2.08
C VAL A 238 -20.12 -8.15 -2.57
N LYS A 239 -21.30 -8.73 -2.34
CA LYS A 239 -22.58 -8.12 -2.70
C LYS A 239 -22.85 -6.89 -1.84
N LEU A 240 -23.63 -5.94 -2.35
CA LEU A 240 -23.91 -4.69 -1.64
C LEU A 240 -24.63 -4.99 -0.32
N ILE A 241 -25.58 -5.93 -0.34
CA ILE A 241 -26.30 -6.40 0.85
C ILE A 241 -25.36 -6.87 1.99
N ASP A 242 -24.19 -7.42 1.64
CA ASP A 242 -23.23 -8.01 2.60
C ASP A 242 -22.09 -7.06 3.00
N LEU A 243 -22.09 -5.80 2.52
CA LEU A 243 -21.10 -4.81 2.96
C LEU A 243 -21.34 -4.37 4.42
N PRO A 244 -20.29 -4.21 5.23
CA PRO A 244 -20.44 -3.77 6.63
C PRO A 244 -20.97 -2.34 6.73
N ASP A 245 -20.46 -1.45 5.86
CA ASP A 245 -20.90 -0.06 5.75
C ASP A 245 -21.57 0.14 4.39
N GLY A 246 -22.78 0.70 4.38
CA GLY A 246 -23.58 0.90 3.18
C GLY A 246 -24.30 -0.35 2.65
N GLY A 247 -24.15 -1.50 3.33
CA GLY A 247 -24.96 -2.69 3.09
C GLY A 247 -26.28 -2.70 3.87
N ALA A 248 -26.94 -3.86 3.90
CA ALA A 248 -28.23 -3.99 4.57
C ALA A 248 -28.10 -3.94 6.09
N ARG A 249 -29.04 -3.25 6.74
CA ARG A 249 -29.19 -3.32 8.20
C ARG A 249 -29.46 -4.77 8.62
N PRO A 250 -29.02 -5.21 9.82
CA PRO A 250 -29.14 -6.61 10.24
C PRO A 250 -30.56 -7.18 10.21
N ASP A 251 -31.57 -6.37 10.53
CA ASP A 251 -32.99 -6.76 10.47
C ASP A 251 -33.47 -6.96 9.02
N ILE A 252 -33.16 -6.02 8.12
CA ILE A 252 -33.49 -6.12 6.70
C ILE A 252 -32.78 -7.32 6.07
N LYS A 253 -31.49 -7.49 6.39
CA LYS A 253 -30.69 -8.64 5.94
C LYS A 253 -31.30 -9.96 6.41
N GLY A 254 -31.70 -10.04 7.68
CA GLY A 254 -32.36 -11.23 8.24
C GLY A 254 -33.69 -11.56 7.56
N ILE A 255 -34.50 -10.54 7.22
CA ILE A 255 -35.76 -10.72 6.46
C ILE A 255 -35.47 -11.28 5.07
N ILE A 256 -34.52 -10.68 4.34
CA ILE A 256 -34.16 -11.11 2.98
C ILE A 256 -33.57 -12.52 2.99
N ASP A 257 -32.57 -12.77 3.84
CA ASP A 257 -31.90 -14.08 3.94
C ASP A 257 -32.93 -15.17 4.27
N GLY A 258 -33.75 -14.95 5.31
CA GLY A 258 -34.78 -15.91 5.69
C GLY A 258 -35.80 -16.18 4.58
N ALA A 259 -36.27 -15.13 3.87
CA ALA A 259 -37.24 -15.31 2.79
C ALA A 259 -36.65 -16.07 1.59
N VAL A 260 -35.42 -15.72 1.18
CA VAL A 260 -34.74 -16.35 0.05
C VAL A 260 -34.37 -17.80 0.38
N ASP A 261 -33.91 -18.11 1.59
CA ASP A 261 -33.59 -19.48 2.00
C ASP A 261 -34.83 -20.39 1.99
N ASN A 262 -35.97 -19.86 2.43
CA ASN A 262 -37.25 -20.59 2.34
C ASN A 262 -37.68 -20.78 0.88
N LEU A 263 -37.48 -19.79 0.02
CA LEU A 263 -37.78 -19.91 -1.41
C LEU A 263 -36.87 -20.94 -2.11
N VAL A 264 -35.58 -20.98 -1.76
CA VAL A 264 -34.62 -21.99 -2.24
C VAL A 264 -35.07 -23.39 -1.84
N SER A 265 -35.54 -23.55 -0.61
CA SER A 265 -36.06 -24.82 -0.09
C SER A 265 -37.30 -25.30 -0.85
N GLN A 266 -38.15 -24.38 -1.32
CA GLN A 266 -39.32 -24.70 -2.15
C GLN A 266 -38.97 -25.02 -3.60
N PHE A 267 -37.94 -24.36 -4.17
CA PHE A 267 -37.57 -24.49 -5.59
C PHE A 267 -36.09 -24.87 -5.81
N PRO A 268 -35.56 -25.92 -5.17
CA PRO A 268 -34.10 -26.18 -5.14
C PRO A 268 -33.50 -26.43 -6.53
N ALA A 269 -34.29 -26.98 -7.47
CA ALA A 269 -33.83 -27.23 -8.84
C ALA A 269 -33.53 -25.94 -9.63
N PHE A 270 -34.09 -24.80 -9.22
CA PHE A 270 -33.98 -23.51 -9.90
C PHE A 270 -32.87 -22.62 -9.36
N PHE A 271 -32.29 -22.94 -8.20
CA PHE A 271 -31.15 -22.21 -7.66
C PHE A 271 -29.83 -22.87 -8.08
N LYS A 272 -28.88 -22.07 -8.58
CA LYS A 272 -27.56 -22.51 -9.04
C LYS A 272 -26.47 -21.63 -8.43
N SER A 273 -25.34 -22.24 -8.11
CA SER A 273 -24.16 -21.55 -7.57
C SER A 273 -23.46 -20.64 -8.60
N SER A 274 -23.69 -20.84 -9.90
CA SER A 274 -23.13 -19.99 -10.94
C SER A 274 -23.62 -18.54 -10.81
N LEU A 275 -22.71 -17.56 -10.93
CA LEU A 275 -23.03 -16.13 -10.84
C LEU A 275 -23.96 -15.64 -11.95
N ASN A 276 -23.90 -16.23 -13.15
CA ASN A 276 -24.74 -15.87 -14.28
C ASN A 276 -25.50 -17.10 -14.77
N PRO A 277 -26.44 -17.62 -13.97
CA PRO A 277 -27.14 -18.85 -14.31
C PRO A 277 -28.05 -18.60 -15.51
N LYS A 278 -28.16 -19.60 -16.40
CA LYS A 278 -29.04 -19.50 -17.57
C LYS A 278 -30.50 -19.57 -17.12
N LEU A 279 -31.38 -18.78 -17.75
CA LEU A 279 -32.82 -18.82 -17.51
C LEU A 279 -33.36 -20.25 -17.55
N PRO A 280 -34.30 -20.62 -16.67
CA PRO A 280 -34.97 -19.80 -15.64
C PRO A 280 -34.28 -19.84 -14.27
N HIS A 281 -33.01 -20.27 -14.19
CA HIS A 281 -32.34 -20.46 -12.90
C HIS A 281 -31.87 -19.13 -12.31
N VAL A 282 -31.73 -19.09 -10.99
CA VAL A 282 -31.32 -17.91 -10.20
C VAL A 282 -30.14 -18.26 -9.31
N ASN A 283 -29.31 -17.26 -9.00
CA ASN A 283 -28.26 -17.37 -8.01
C ASN A 283 -28.74 -16.69 -6.72
N ILE A 284 -28.53 -17.35 -5.58
CA ILE A 284 -29.05 -16.91 -4.29
C ILE A 284 -28.54 -15.51 -3.92
N ASP A 285 -27.24 -15.26 -4.08
CA ASP A 285 -26.62 -14.00 -3.72
C ASP A 285 -27.07 -12.87 -4.63
N ASN A 286 -27.24 -13.13 -5.93
CA ASN A 286 -27.83 -12.16 -6.84
C ASN A 286 -29.27 -11.82 -6.48
N MET A 287 -30.06 -12.79 -6.03
CA MET A 287 -31.45 -12.55 -5.64
C MET A 287 -31.53 -11.71 -4.36
N ARG A 288 -30.75 -12.08 -3.33
CA ARG A 288 -30.63 -11.32 -2.08
C ARG A 288 -30.23 -9.87 -2.36
N ASP A 289 -29.17 -9.69 -3.15
CA ASP A 289 -28.64 -8.38 -3.53
C ASP A 289 -29.64 -7.57 -4.36
N ALA A 290 -30.39 -8.20 -5.28
CA ALA A 290 -31.43 -7.53 -6.06
C ALA A 290 -32.60 -7.05 -5.18
N LEU A 291 -33.06 -7.87 -4.23
CA LEU A 291 -34.12 -7.46 -3.29
C LEU A 291 -33.68 -6.27 -2.44
N PHE A 292 -32.41 -6.26 -2.00
CA PHE A 292 -31.85 -5.15 -1.25
C PHE A 292 -31.71 -3.88 -2.11
N GLN A 293 -31.11 -3.97 -3.29
CA GLN A 293 -30.91 -2.80 -4.17
C GLN A 293 -32.23 -2.18 -4.66
N HIS A 294 -33.29 -2.98 -4.77
CA HIS A 294 -34.63 -2.48 -5.08
C HIS A 294 -35.40 -1.99 -3.85
N HIS A 295 -34.83 -2.06 -2.65
CA HIS A 295 -35.45 -1.67 -1.39
C HIS A 295 -36.81 -2.36 -1.16
N ILE A 296 -36.92 -3.65 -1.50
CA ILE A 296 -38.21 -4.36 -1.50
C ILE A 296 -38.82 -4.42 -0.10
N VAL A 297 -38.00 -4.71 0.92
CA VAL A 297 -38.46 -4.80 2.31
C VAL A 297 -39.05 -3.48 2.77
N GLU A 298 -38.34 -2.38 2.52
CA GLU A 298 -38.76 -1.04 2.92
C GLU A 298 -39.92 -0.51 2.09
N ARG A 299 -39.88 -0.70 0.76
CA ARG A 299 -40.90 -0.20 -0.18
C ARG A 299 -42.26 -0.83 0.07
N HIS A 300 -42.31 -2.12 0.36
CA HIS A 300 -43.56 -2.85 0.61
C HIS A 300 -43.84 -3.05 2.11
N GLY A 301 -43.00 -2.52 2.99
CA GLY A 301 -43.21 -2.52 4.44
C GLY A 301 -43.19 -3.92 5.07
N HIS A 302 -42.43 -4.86 4.51
CA HIS A 302 -42.33 -6.22 5.03
C HIS A 302 -41.61 -6.24 6.38
N LYS A 303 -42.24 -6.82 7.41
CA LYS A 303 -41.73 -6.87 8.77
C LYS A 303 -41.10 -8.21 9.13
N SER A 304 -41.27 -9.22 8.28
CA SER A 304 -40.76 -10.57 8.52
C SER A 304 -40.38 -11.29 7.22
N ALA A 305 -39.51 -12.30 7.36
CA ALA A 305 -39.16 -13.19 6.25
C ALA A 305 -40.38 -13.91 5.65
N VAL A 306 -41.39 -14.21 6.46
CA VAL A 306 -42.63 -14.87 6.02
C VAL A 306 -43.45 -13.95 5.12
N GLU A 307 -43.58 -12.67 5.49
CA GLU A 307 -44.28 -11.67 4.67
C GLU A 307 -43.59 -11.44 3.32
N LEU A 308 -42.26 -11.30 3.33
CA LEU A 308 -41.48 -11.16 2.09
C LEU A 308 -41.56 -12.42 1.23
N LEU A 309 -41.49 -13.61 1.82
CA LEU A 309 -41.65 -14.88 1.10
C LEU A 309 -43.01 -14.96 0.41
N LYS A 310 -44.09 -14.58 1.11
CA LYS A 310 -45.43 -14.55 0.53
C LYS A 310 -45.48 -13.59 -0.67
N TRP A 311 -44.91 -12.40 -0.56
CA TRP A 311 -44.84 -11.45 -1.67
C TRP A 311 -44.05 -12.02 -2.87
N LEU A 312 -42.96 -12.75 -2.63
CA LEU A 312 -42.21 -13.45 -3.69
C LEU A 312 -43.05 -14.54 -4.36
N GLN A 313 -43.86 -15.28 -3.59
CA GLN A 313 -44.76 -16.30 -4.11
C GLN A 313 -45.88 -15.67 -4.94
N ASP A 314 -46.49 -14.58 -4.47
CA ASP A 314 -47.52 -13.83 -5.18
C ASP A 314 -46.94 -13.27 -6.51
N ALA A 315 -45.72 -12.73 -6.49
CA ALA A 315 -45.02 -12.31 -7.69
C ALA A 315 -44.77 -13.48 -8.67
N ASN A 316 -44.36 -14.65 -8.16
CA ASN A 316 -44.14 -15.85 -8.96
C ASN A 316 -45.44 -16.35 -9.61
N GLU A 317 -46.54 -16.36 -8.85
CA GLU A 317 -47.87 -16.73 -9.32
C GLU A 317 -48.37 -15.75 -10.37
N ASN A 318 -48.22 -14.44 -10.15
CA ASN A 318 -48.56 -13.42 -11.14
C ASN A 318 -47.80 -13.62 -12.46
N LEU A 319 -46.52 -13.97 -12.41
CA LEU A 319 -45.75 -14.31 -13.62
C LEU A 319 -46.25 -15.59 -14.29
N SER A 320 -46.73 -16.57 -13.53
CA SER A 320 -47.26 -17.83 -14.06
C SER A 320 -48.48 -17.63 -14.99
N THR A 321 -49.24 -16.55 -14.79
CA THR A 321 -50.41 -16.20 -15.61
C THR A 321 -50.06 -15.70 -17.02
N LYS A 322 -48.79 -15.35 -17.27
CA LYS A 322 -48.35 -14.83 -18.58
C LYS A 322 -48.39 -15.91 -19.66
N HIS A 323 -48.99 -15.59 -20.81
CA HIS A 323 -49.01 -16.50 -21.95
C HIS A 323 -47.66 -16.52 -22.70
N ASP A 324 -47.43 -17.55 -23.52
CA ASP A 324 -46.18 -17.70 -24.28
C ASP A 324 -45.92 -16.53 -25.23
N ARG A 325 -46.97 -15.91 -25.77
CA ARG A 325 -46.86 -14.68 -26.55
C ARG A 325 -46.27 -13.51 -25.76
N ASP A 326 -46.58 -13.42 -24.46
CA ASP A 326 -46.05 -12.38 -23.59
C ASP A 326 -44.56 -12.63 -23.33
N TRP A 327 -44.17 -13.86 -23.04
CA TRP A 327 -42.76 -14.22 -22.90
C TRP A 327 -41.95 -13.94 -24.18
N LYS A 328 -42.48 -14.27 -25.36
CA LYS A 328 -41.85 -13.93 -26.65
C LYS A 328 -41.67 -12.42 -26.84
N ARG A 329 -42.66 -11.62 -26.43
CA ARG A 329 -42.59 -10.15 -26.48
C ARG A 329 -41.54 -9.61 -25.51
N ILE A 330 -41.44 -10.15 -24.30
CA ILE A 330 -40.49 -9.74 -23.27
C ILE A 330 -39.05 -9.98 -23.73
N PHE A 331 -38.78 -11.12 -24.39
CA PHE A 331 -37.44 -11.49 -24.86
C PHE A 331 -37.23 -11.21 -26.35
N LYS A 332 -37.89 -10.19 -26.92
CA LYS A 332 -37.69 -9.79 -28.31
C LYS A 332 -36.20 -9.59 -28.61
N GLY A 333 -35.71 -10.23 -29.68
CA GLY A 333 -34.30 -10.18 -30.08
C GLY A 333 -33.42 -11.29 -29.49
N ARG A 334 -33.93 -12.13 -28.59
CA ARG A 334 -33.24 -13.35 -28.13
C ARG A 334 -33.65 -14.56 -28.98
N ASN A 335 -32.81 -15.60 -28.96
CA ASN A 335 -33.09 -16.86 -29.66
C ASN A 335 -34.39 -17.51 -29.14
N PRO A 336 -35.44 -17.65 -29.97
CA PRO A 336 -36.75 -18.15 -29.55
C PRO A 336 -36.70 -19.54 -28.91
N LEU A 337 -35.87 -20.45 -29.44
CA LEU A 337 -35.77 -21.83 -28.94
C LEU A 337 -35.20 -21.89 -27.51
N VAL A 338 -34.29 -20.97 -27.18
CA VAL A 338 -33.73 -20.89 -25.82
C VAL A 338 -34.79 -20.40 -24.83
N ILE A 339 -35.60 -19.41 -25.25
CA ILE A 339 -36.68 -18.87 -24.43
C ILE A 339 -37.80 -19.88 -24.23
N GLU A 340 -38.24 -20.58 -25.29
CA GLU A 340 -39.26 -21.61 -25.21
C GLU A 340 -38.84 -22.74 -24.27
N LYS A 341 -37.58 -23.19 -24.34
CA LYS A 341 -37.03 -24.18 -23.40
C LYS A 341 -37.00 -23.65 -21.95
N ALA A 342 -36.62 -22.40 -21.75
CA ALA A 342 -36.58 -21.80 -20.41
C ALA A 342 -37.99 -21.66 -19.81
N VAL A 343 -38.96 -21.19 -20.60
CA VAL A 343 -40.37 -21.07 -20.19
C VAL A 343 -40.98 -22.43 -19.92
N ALA A 344 -40.75 -23.42 -20.79
CA ALA A 344 -41.23 -24.79 -20.55
C ALA A 344 -40.65 -25.38 -19.25
N LYS A 345 -39.37 -25.11 -18.97
CA LYS A 345 -38.72 -25.52 -17.72
C LYS A 345 -39.31 -24.81 -16.50
N ALA A 346 -39.53 -23.51 -16.58
CA ALA A 346 -40.19 -22.71 -15.54
C ALA A 346 -41.59 -23.25 -15.23
N LYS A 347 -42.40 -23.48 -16.27
CA LYS A 347 -43.74 -24.07 -16.15
C LYS A 347 -43.73 -25.43 -15.48
N LYS A 348 -42.83 -26.32 -15.91
CA LYS A 348 -42.72 -27.68 -15.37
C LYS A 348 -42.41 -27.70 -13.87
N GLY A 349 -41.64 -26.73 -13.38
CA GLY A 349 -41.25 -26.67 -11.97
C GLY A 349 -41.87 -25.52 -11.17
N GLY A 350 -42.86 -24.82 -11.73
CA GLY A 350 -43.60 -23.76 -11.05
C GLY A 350 -42.79 -22.52 -10.67
N PHE A 351 -41.62 -22.27 -11.27
CA PHE A 351 -40.72 -21.17 -10.89
C PHE A 351 -40.46 -20.22 -12.06
N TYR A 352 -41.00 -19.00 -11.96
CA TYR A 352 -41.04 -17.98 -13.01
C TYR A 352 -40.24 -16.72 -12.65
N LEU A 353 -39.93 -16.49 -11.37
CA LEU A 353 -39.15 -15.32 -10.92
C LEU A 353 -37.79 -15.21 -11.63
N GLY A 354 -37.19 -16.34 -12.00
CA GLY A 354 -35.93 -16.40 -12.74
C GLY A 354 -36.04 -16.21 -14.25
N LEU A 355 -37.23 -15.94 -14.80
CA LEU A 355 -37.40 -15.61 -16.22
C LEU A 355 -37.16 -14.10 -16.45
N ASP A 356 -37.81 -13.26 -15.67
CA ASP A 356 -37.85 -11.80 -15.84
C ASP A 356 -37.60 -11.15 -14.50
N ASN A 357 -36.78 -10.09 -14.43
CA ASN A 357 -36.51 -9.38 -13.17
C ASN A 357 -37.39 -8.14 -12.99
N ARG A 358 -38.20 -7.77 -13.99
CA ARG A 358 -39.03 -6.55 -13.92
C ARG A 358 -40.13 -6.61 -12.86
N TRP A 359 -40.42 -7.79 -12.30
CA TRP A 359 -41.33 -7.89 -11.16
C TRP A 359 -40.79 -7.21 -9.89
N LEU A 360 -39.47 -7.00 -9.79
CA LEU A 360 -38.86 -6.20 -8.72
C LEU A 360 -39.25 -4.71 -8.79
N ALA A 361 -39.85 -4.27 -9.89
CA ALA A 361 -40.34 -2.90 -10.08
C ALA A 361 -41.86 -2.78 -9.96
N PHE A 362 -42.59 -3.86 -9.66
CA PHE A 362 -44.03 -3.76 -9.45
C PHE A 362 -44.34 -3.01 -8.16
N GLU A 363 -45.05 -1.90 -8.28
CA GLU A 363 -45.80 -1.31 -7.18
C GLU A 363 -47.04 -2.21 -7.00
N GLY A 364 -47.17 -2.81 -5.81
CA GLY A 364 -48.20 -3.80 -5.51
C GLY A 364 -49.61 -3.26 -5.61
#